data_AF-A0A1E4REW8-F1
#
_entry.id   AF-A0A1E4REW8-F1
#
_cell.length_a   1.000
_cell.length_b   1.000
_cell.length_c   1.000
_cell.angle_alpha   90.00
_cell.angle_beta   90.00
_cell.angle_gamma   90.00
#
_symmetry.space_group_name_H-M   'P 1'
#
loop_
_entity.id
_entity.type
_entity.pdbx_description
1 polymer ?
#
loop_
_entity_poly.entity_id
_entity_poly.type
_entity_poly.pdbx_seq_one_letter_code
_entity_poly.pdbx_strand_id
1 'polypeptide(L)'
;MGVYIPPPSESGSSSDDKEDKKGQSKNSSDTNTSTDSSLTISSESTDTSRVESFIRKYIPENPSFGLIFWGPFKPAPDNRPALYICTGTQLIASGILFNNFRKLRRYPQLSGPDKYMKGYSIFLSLIFGIGSSLEFLRLRIGNDPWYDEAQYQRRLAIKNGSKPTWWWGAIRQYKPMSFNTWLDEFSKDTYHQILHRQIYENPELHQKTTPLPDNDKFKEAYEHIKGRNDKASHDSLEGELKDVNELNKASRLDDLMEGKGKVQLNEHYAKSPIQLGNHSIESDDDLELVWYNFEPWDELKSDTTYDVRLIPKCRVINEEGNPTHQS
;
A
#
# COMPACT_ATOMS: atom_id res chain seq x y z
N MET A 1 9.89 -4.53 -2.42
CA MET A 1 8.61 -4.06 -1.84
C MET A 1 7.81 -5.30 -1.44
N GLY A 2 7.51 -5.48 -0.15
CA GLY A 2 6.65 -6.60 0.29
C GLY A 2 5.18 -6.16 0.25
N VAL A 3 4.33 -6.83 -0.51
CA VAL A 3 2.90 -6.51 -0.57
C VAL A 3 2.17 -7.27 0.54
N TYR A 4 1.54 -6.53 1.46
CA TYR A 4 0.66 -7.08 2.48
C TYR A 4 -0.64 -7.59 1.84
N ILE A 5 -0.95 -8.88 2.03
CA ILE A 5 -2.21 -9.49 1.62
C ILE A 5 -3.04 -9.72 2.89
N PRO A 6 -4.22 -9.08 3.04
CA PRO A 6 -5.09 -9.34 4.18
C PRO A 6 -5.69 -10.77 4.09
N PRO A 7 -5.92 -11.44 5.24
CA PRO A 7 -6.48 -12.80 5.25
C PRO A 7 -7.91 -12.82 4.70
N PRO A 8 -8.34 -13.93 4.07
CA PRO A 8 -9.71 -14.07 3.56
C PRO A 8 -10.71 -14.01 4.71
N SER A 9 -11.83 -13.31 4.49
CA SER A 9 -12.95 -13.29 5.44
C SER A 9 -13.63 -14.66 5.48
N GLU A 10 -13.55 -15.35 6.62
CA GLU A 10 -14.28 -16.60 6.84
C GLU A 10 -15.79 -16.35 6.87
N SER A 11 -16.48 -16.73 5.79
CA SER A 11 -17.94 -16.71 5.72
C SER A 11 -18.50 -18.01 5.14
N GLY A 12 -18.94 -18.91 6.02
CA GLY A 12 -20.02 -19.87 5.74
C GLY A 12 -19.65 -21.36 5.59
N SER A 13 -19.84 -22.13 6.67
CA SER A 13 -20.36 -23.51 6.70
C SER A 13 -20.57 -23.90 8.17
N SER A 14 -21.80 -23.98 8.71
CA SER A 14 -22.61 -25.22 8.81
C SER A 14 -21.87 -26.34 9.56
N SER A 15 -22.32 -26.92 10.70
CA SER A 15 -23.64 -26.94 11.39
C SER A 15 -23.40 -27.34 12.89
N ASP A 16 -24.34 -27.46 13.86
CA ASP A 16 -25.82 -27.40 13.92
C ASP A 16 -26.29 -27.12 15.40
N ASP A 17 -27.56 -27.45 15.71
CA ASP A 17 -28.18 -27.74 17.02
C ASP A 17 -28.66 -26.60 17.97
N LYS A 18 -29.94 -26.26 17.74
CA LYS A 18 -31.09 -26.24 18.70
C LYS A 18 -31.32 -25.13 19.75
N GLU A 19 -32.57 -24.65 19.68
CA GLU A 19 -33.46 -24.15 20.76
C GLU A 19 -33.07 -22.80 21.44
N ASP A 20 -33.97 -21.86 21.79
CA ASP A 20 -35.43 -21.94 21.91
C ASP A 20 -36.17 -20.56 21.80
N LYS A 21 -37.40 -20.58 21.26
CA LYS A 21 -38.59 -19.71 21.50
C LYS A 21 -38.57 -18.14 21.52
N LYS A 22 -39.62 -17.60 20.85
CA LYS A 22 -40.31 -16.27 20.98
C LYS A 22 -39.51 -15.00 20.59
N GLY A 23 -39.99 -14.08 19.74
CA GLY A 23 -41.17 -14.05 18.86
C GLY A 23 -42.03 -12.78 19.01
N GLN A 24 -42.03 -11.87 18.01
CA GLN A 24 -43.16 -10.94 17.77
C GLN A 24 -43.18 -10.30 16.37
N SER A 25 -44.11 -10.83 15.56
CA SER A 25 -44.90 -10.26 14.45
C SER A 25 -44.87 -8.76 14.09
N LYS A 26 -45.11 -8.50 12.78
CA LYS A 26 -45.72 -7.31 12.13
C LYS A 26 -44.79 -6.09 11.91
N ASN A 27 -44.87 -5.32 10.81
CA ASN A 27 -45.82 -5.35 9.69
C ASN A 27 -45.22 -4.79 8.37
N SER A 28 -45.95 -5.00 7.27
CA SER A 28 -45.90 -4.29 5.97
C SER A 28 -45.98 -2.74 6.12
N SER A 29 -45.77 -1.88 5.11
CA SER A 29 -46.03 -2.01 3.66
C SER A 29 -45.35 -0.90 2.84
N ASP A 30 -45.37 -1.03 1.51
CA ASP A 30 -44.84 -0.07 0.53
C ASP A 30 -45.51 1.32 0.52
N THR A 31 -44.79 2.35 0.06
CA THR A 31 -45.38 3.36 -0.85
C THR A 31 -44.31 4.15 -1.63
N ASN A 32 -44.48 4.25 -2.95
CA ASN A 32 -43.76 5.19 -3.80
C ASN A 32 -44.50 6.54 -3.84
N THR A 33 -43.78 7.67 -3.78
CA THR A 33 -44.26 8.94 -4.36
C THR A 33 -43.11 9.81 -4.85
N SER A 34 -43.13 10.16 -6.14
CA SER A 34 -42.29 11.21 -6.75
C SER A 34 -43.11 12.50 -6.85
N THR A 35 -42.56 13.67 -6.50
CA THR A 35 -42.67 14.92 -7.31
C THR A 35 -41.86 16.09 -6.72
N ASP A 36 -41.55 17.04 -7.59
CA ASP A 36 -40.88 18.33 -7.35
C ASP A 36 -41.54 19.22 -6.28
N SER A 37 -40.77 20.16 -5.70
CA SER A 37 -40.94 21.60 -5.98
C SER A 37 -40.13 22.55 -5.07
N SER A 38 -39.82 23.73 -5.62
CA SER A 38 -39.48 25.00 -4.95
C SER A 38 -38.18 25.10 -4.14
N LEU A 39 -37.14 25.65 -4.79
CA LEU A 39 -36.11 26.44 -4.12
C LEU A 39 -36.70 27.78 -3.64
N THR A 40 -37.12 27.83 -2.37
CA THR A 40 -37.48 29.10 -1.72
C THR A 40 -36.30 29.55 -0.86
N ILE A 41 -35.55 30.55 -1.33
CA ILE A 41 -34.43 31.13 -0.60
C ILE A 41 -34.99 32.10 0.44
N SER A 42 -35.19 31.61 1.66
CA SER A 42 -35.52 32.41 2.84
C SER A 42 -34.39 32.32 3.86
N SER A 43 -33.72 33.44 4.10
CA SER A 43 -32.48 33.55 4.86
C SER A 43 -32.70 33.61 6.38
N GLU A 44 -32.42 32.53 7.13
CA GLU A 44 -32.16 32.62 8.57
C GLU A 44 -31.34 31.45 9.16
N SER A 45 -30.02 31.67 9.26
CA SER A 45 -29.07 31.13 10.26
C SER A 45 -29.04 29.62 10.61
N THR A 46 -29.59 28.71 9.80
CA THR A 46 -29.54 27.24 10.09
C THR A 46 -28.87 26.37 9.03
N ASP A 47 -28.41 26.94 7.90
CA ASP A 47 -27.92 26.15 6.76
C ASP A 47 -26.46 25.69 6.83
N THR A 48 -25.61 26.22 7.71
CA THR A 48 -24.18 25.85 7.76
C THR A 48 -23.98 24.36 8.07
N SER A 49 -24.76 23.80 9.00
CA SER A 49 -24.69 22.37 9.36
C SER A 49 -25.18 21.46 8.23
N ARG A 50 -26.22 21.86 7.49
CA ARG A 50 -26.68 21.15 6.28
C ARG A 50 -25.61 21.20 5.20
N VAL A 51 -25.12 22.38 4.84
CA VAL A 51 -24.07 22.55 3.83
C VAL A 51 -22.80 21.79 4.19
N GLU A 52 -22.35 21.82 5.45
CA GLU A 52 -21.23 20.98 5.91
C GLU A 52 -21.50 19.48 5.75
N SER A 53 -22.69 19.00 6.13
CA SER A 53 -23.05 17.58 5.98
C SER A 53 -23.08 17.14 4.51
N PHE A 54 -23.53 18.02 3.60
CA PHE A 54 -23.51 17.80 2.16
C PHE A 54 -22.07 17.79 1.63
N ILE A 55 -21.24 18.77 2.00
CA ILE A 55 -19.84 18.85 1.58
C ILE A 55 -19.05 17.63 2.06
N ARG A 56 -19.14 17.24 3.34
CA ARG A 56 -18.45 16.05 3.88
C ARG A 56 -18.93 14.74 3.25
N LYS A 57 -20.18 14.67 2.77
CA LYS A 57 -20.71 13.49 2.08
C LYS A 57 -20.19 13.33 0.65
N TYR A 58 -19.85 14.43 -0.03
CA TYR A 58 -19.43 14.43 -1.45
C TYR A 58 -17.94 14.72 -1.67
N ILE A 59 -17.24 15.29 -0.69
CA ILE A 59 -15.81 15.57 -0.72
C ILE A 59 -15.16 14.86 0.49
N PRO A 60 -14.61 13.65 0.33
CA PRO A 60 -13.84 13.00 1.38
C PRO A 60 -12.63 13.86 1.77
N GLU A 61 -12.39 13.99 3.07
CA GLU A 61 -11.31 14.81 3.61
C GLU A 61 -9.97 14.08 3.49
N ASN A 62 -9.04 14.63 2.69
CA ASN A 62 -7.67 14.12 2.62
C ASN A 62 -6.95 14.22 3.98
N PRO A 63 -6.11 13.23 4.34
CA PRO A 63 -5.44 13.19 5.63
C PRO A 63 -4.26 14.17 5.71
N SER A 64 -4.10 14.81 6.88
CA SER A 64 -3.09 15.83 7.16
C SER A 64 -2.85 15.96 8.66
N PHE A 65 -1.63 16.30 9.08
CA PHE A 65 -1.35 16.64 10.49
C PHE A 65 -1.65 18.10 10.82
N GLY A 66 -1.44 19.01 9.84
CA GLY A 66 -1.40 20.45 10.08
C GLY A 66 -2.37 21.28 9.27
N LEU A 67 -2.90 20.75 8.16
CA LEU A 67 -3.71 21.49 7.19
C LEU A 67 -5.21 21.60 7.59
N ILE A 68 -5.51 21.58 8.89
CA ILE A 68 -6.88 21.58 9.44
C ILE A 68 -7.71 22.75 8.89
N PHE A 69 -7.11 23.94 8.77
CA PHE A 69 -7.79 25.14 8.27
C PHE A 69 -8.25 25.04 6.80
N TRP A 70 -7.57 24.22 5.98
CA TRP A 70 -8.00 24.00 4.61
C TRP A 70 -9.27 23.14 4.54
N GLY A 71 -9.54 22.32 5.56
CA GLY A 71 -10.74 21.49 5.64
C GLY A 71 -10.95 20.66 4.36
N PRO A 72 -12.09 20.79 3.66
CA PRO A 72 -12.32 20.07 2.41
C PRO A 72 -11.42 20.54 1.25
N PHE A 73 -10.63 21.62 1.40
CA PHE A 73 -9.71 22.15 0.37
C PHE A 73 -8.29 21.54 0.40
N LYS A 74 -8.01 20.57 1.28
CA LYS A 74 -6.72 19.85 1.37
C LYS A 74 -6.39 19.05 0.09
N PRO A 75 -5.25 19.28 -0.60
CA PRO A 75 -4.85 18.46 -1.75
C PRO A 75 -4.56 17.01 -1.36
N ALA A 76 -4.57 16.13 -2.36
CA ALA A 76 -4.28 14.71 -2.18
C ALA A 76 -2.84 14.46 -1.69
N PRO A 77 -2.61 13.47 -0.80
CA PRO A 77 -1.28 13.14 -0.27
C PRO A 77 -0.19 12.93 -1.32
N ASP A 78 -0.55 12.39 -2.49
CA ASP A 78 0.36 12.12 -3.60
C ASP A 78 0.78 13.37 -4.39
N ASN A 79 0.12 14.51 -4.21
CA ASN A 79 0.46 15.77 -4.85
C ASN A 79 1.37 16.64 -3.95
N ARG A 80 2.64 16.23 -3.83
CA ARG A 80 3.67 16.95 -3.05
C ARG A 80 3.76 18.45 -3.39
N PRO A 81 3.75 18.91 -4.66
CA PRO A 81 3.76 20.34 -4.98
C PRO A 81 2.58 21.13 -4.37
N ALA A 82 1.35 20.61 -4.47
CA ALA A 82 0.19 21.26 -3.88
C ALA A 82 0.27 21.30 -2.34
N LEU A 83 0.72 20.22 -1.70
CA LEU A 83 0.95 20.17 -0.25
C LEU A 83 2.00 21.19 0.20
N TYR A 84 3.12 21.35 -0.52
CA TYR A 84 4.10 22.38 -0.23
C TYR A 84 3.52 23.80 -0.38
N ILE A 85 2.65 24.04 -1.38
CA ILE A 85 1.98 25.34 -1.56
C ILE A 85 1.01 25.62 -0.39
N CYS A 86 0.16 24.67 0.00
CA CYS A 86 -0.77 24.82 1.13
C CYS A 86 -0.03 24.98 2.47
N THR A 87 1.06 24.24 2.67
CA THR A 87 1.91 24.33 3.88
C THR A 87 2.64 25.68 3.94
N GLY A 88 3.23 26.12 2.82
CA GLY A 88 3.94 27.39 2.71
C GLY A 88 3.03 28.60 2.86
N THR A 89 1.85 28.58 2.26
CA THR A 89 0.84 29.66 2.43
C THR A 89 0.32 29.71 3.87
N GLN A 90 0.11 28.56 4.52
CA GLN A 90 -0.23 28.49 5.96
C GLN A 90 0.89 29.06 6.85
N LEU A 91 2.16 28.76 6.55
CA LEU A 91 3.32 29.31 7.27
C LEU A 91 3.45 30.84 7.06
N ILE A 92 3.23 31.33 5.85
CA ILE A 92 3.21 32.78 5.55
C ILE A 92 2.07 33.46 6.32
N ALA A 93 0.87 32.86 6.36
CA ALA A 93 -0.25 33.38 7.14
C ALA A 93 0.06 33.45 8.65
N SER A 94 0.69 32.40 9.21
CA SER A 94 1.20 32.42 10.60
C SER A 94 2.15 33.59 10.84
N GLY A 95 3.11 33.83 9.94
CA GLY A 95 4.06 34.93 10.02
C GLY A 95 3.43 36.33 9.91
N ILE A 96 2.42 36.50 9.05
CA ILE A 96 1.66 37.75 8.91
C ILE A 96 0.88 38.05 10.21
N LEU A 97 0.16 37.05 10.75
CA LEU A 97 -0.55 37.18 12.02
C LEU A 97 0.40 37.51 13.18
N PHE A 98 1.57 36.87 13.24
CA PHE A 98 2.60 37.15 14.24
C PHE A 98 3.17 38.57 14.13
N ASN A 99 3.39 39.06 12.91
CA ASN A 99 3.85 40.42 12.67
C ASN A 99 2.79 41.45 13.08
N ASN A 100 1.52 41.20 12.77
CA ASN A 100 0.41 42.06 13.18
C ASN A 100 0.26 42.09 14.71
N PHE A 101 0.41 40.95 15.40
CA PHE A 101 0.51 40.90 16.86
C PHE A 101 1.69 41.76 17.39
N ARG A 102 2.89 41.65 16.79
CA ARG A 102 4.05 42.46 17.16
C ARG A 102 3.80 43.97 16.98
N LYS A 103 3.09 44.40 15.93
CA LYS A 103 2.66 45.80 15.74
C LYS A 103 1.69 46.23 16.85
N LEU A 104 0.69 45.41 17.17
CA LEU A 104 -0.26 45.62 18.28
C LEU A 104 0.39 45.63 19.68
N ARG A 105 1.66 45.24 19.83
CA ARG A 105 2.42 45.41 21.08
C ARG A 105 2.87 46.86 21.31
N ARG A 106 2.97 47.69 20.27
CA ARG A 106 3.46 49.08 20.38
C ARG A 106 2.40 50.09 20.85
N TYR A 107 1.13 49.70 20.90
CA TYR A 107 0.02 50.55 21.35
C TYR A 107 -0.45 50.07 22.73
N PRO A 108 -0.01 50.70 23.85
CA PRO A 108 -0.37 50.25 25.20
C PRO A 108 -1.82 50.57 25.59
N GLN A 109 -2.46 51.55 24.93
CA GLN A 109 -3.84 51.97 25.21
C GLN A 109 -4.84 51.40 24.20
N LEU A 110 -4.88 50.07 24.09
CA LEU A 110 -5.88 49.34 23.30
C LEU A 110 -7.18 49.17 24.08
N SER A 111 -8.32 49.33 23.41
CA SER A 111 -9.66 49.24 24.04
C SER A 111 -10.00 47.79 24.40
N GLY A 112 -11.12 47.58 25.11
CA GLY A 112 -11.60 46.25 25.52
C GLY A 112 -11.57 45.19 24.40
N PRO A 113 -12.30 45.36 23.28
CA PRO A 113 -12.36 44.38 22.18
C PRO A 113 -10.99 44.09 21.54
N ASP A 114 -10.12 45.10 21.44
CA ASP A 114 -8.81 44.97 20.80
C ASP A 114 -7.89 43.98 21.55
N LYS A 115 -8.05 43.86 22.87
CA LYS A 115 -7.30 42.91 23.70
C LYS A 115 -7.65 41.45 23.36
N TYR A 116 -8.92 41.17 23.07
CA TYR A 116 -9.37 39.83 22.65
C TYR A 116 -8.85 39.49 21.25
N MET A 117 -8.97 40.42 20.29
CA MET A 117 -8.44 40.25 18.93
C MET A 117 -6.93 40.01 18.93
N LYS A 118 -6.20 40.69 19.81
CA LYS A 118 -4.77 40.49 20.01
C LYS A 118 -4.45 39.07 20.51
N GLY A 119 -5.15 38.58 21.54
CA GLY A 119 -4.98 37.20 22.04
C GLY A 119 -5.28 36.15 20.97
N TYR A 120 -6.39 36.31 20.26
CA TYR A 120 -6.80 35.43 19.17
C TYR A 120 -5.78 35.38 18.03
N SER A 121 -5.18 36.52 17.66
CA SER A 121 -4.15 36.57 16.61
C SER A 121 -2.87 35.79 16.95
N ILE A 122 -2.46 35.75 18.23
CA ILE A 122 -1.34 34.92 18.70
C ILE A 122 -1.72 33.44 18.59
N PHE A 123 -2.90 33.09 19.10
CA PHE A 123 -3.37 31.70 19.16
C PHE A 123 -3.50 31.09 17.76
N LEU A 124 -4.13 31.81 16.82
CA LEU A 124 -4.16 31.40 15.41
C LEU A 124 -2.76 31.29 14.80
N SER A 125 -1.89 32.28 15.03
CA SER A 125 -0.51 32.24 14.52
C SER A 125 0.24 30.99 15.01
N LEU A 126 0.09 30.63 16.29
CA LEU A 126 0.68 29.41 16.86
C LEU A 126 0.08 28.13 16.25
N ILE A 127 -1.25 28.02 16.12
CA ILE A 127 -1.91 26.87 15.47
C ILE A 127 -1.42 26.71 14.03
N PHE A 128 -1.42 27.78 13.25
CA PHE A 128 -0.95 27.74 11.87
C PHE A 128 0.53 27.38 11.77
N GLY A 129 1.36 27.94 12.64
CA GLY A 129 2.80 27.68 12.69
C GLY A 129 3.12 26.23 13.05
N ILE A 130 2.51 25.70 14.13
CA ILE A 130 2.68 24.31 14.56
C ILE A 130 2.14 23.36 13.48
N GLY A 131 0.95 23.60 12.95
CA GLY A 131 0.37 22.78 11.88
C GLY A 131 1.27 22.73 10.64
N SER A 132 1.70 23.88 10.13
CA SER A 132 2.61 23.94 8.97
C SER A 132 3.96 23.27 9.25
N SER A 133 4.46 23.31 10.50
CA SER A 133 5.69 22.62 10.90
C SER A 133 5.51 21.09 10.92
N LEU A 134 4.39 20.58 11.44
CA LEU A 134 4.08 19.14 11.44
C LEU A 134 3.89 18.60 10.03
N GLU A 135 3.21 19.34 9.15
CA GLU A 135 3.05 18.95 7.75
C GLU A 135 4.39 19.01 6.98
N PHE A 136 5.25 20.00 7.27
CA PHE A 136 6.60 20.06 6.70
C PHE A 136 7.49 18.90 7.18
N LEU A 137 7.40 18.52 8.46
CA LEU A 137 8.09 17.34 8.98
C LEU A 137 7.61 16.07 8.28
N ARG A 138 6.30 15.88 8.11
CA ARG A 138 5.72 14.78 7.32
C ARG A 138 6.26 14.74 5.89
N LEU A 139 6.25 15.87 5.17
CA LEU A 139 6.76 15.98 3.80
C LEU A 139 8.29 15.76 3.68
N ARG A 140 9.02 15.77 4.80
CA ARG A 140 10.45 15.43 4.89
C ARG A 140 10.71 13.96 5.20
N ILE A 141 9.71 13.19 5.61
CA ILE A 141 9.83 11.74 5.78
C ILE A 141 10.05 11.10 4.39
N GLY A 142 10.99 10.14 4.31
CA GLY A 142 11.30 9.46 3.06
C GLY A 142 10.12 8.65 2.51
N ASN A 143 9.44 7.90 3.37
CA ASN A 143 8.21 7.16 3.06
C ASN A 143 7.02 7.69 3.87
N ASP A 144 5.92 8.03 3.19
CA ASP A 144 4.66 8.45 3.81
C ASP A 144 3.57 7.44 3.39
N PRO A 145 3.07 6.57 4.29
CA PRO A 145 2.04 5.60 3.96
C PRO A 145 0.78 6.19 3.31
N TRP A 146 0.42 7.44 3.64
CA TRP A 146 -0.71 8.13 2.99
C TRP A 146 -0.39 8.56 1.54
N TYR A 147 0.87 8.88 1.23
CA TYR A 147 1.31 9.18 -0.15
C TYR A 147 1.19 7.93 -1.02
N ASP A 148 1.69 6.78 -0.53
CA ASP A 148 1.66 5.50 -1.25
C ASP A 148 0.22 5.02 -1.47
N GLU A 149 -0.62 5.07 -0.43
CA GLU A 149 -2.05 4.72 -0.53
C GLU A 149 -2.79 5.61 -1.54
N ALA A 150 -2.57 6.93 -1.50
CA ALA A 150 -3.19 7.85 -2.46
C ALA A 150 -2.72 7.57 -3.89
N GLN A 151 -1.43 7.29 -4.09
CA GLN A 151 -0.88 6.97 -5.40
C GLN A 151 -1.42 5.63 -5.93
N TYR A 152 -1.51 4.60 -5.09
CA TYR A 152 -2.11 3.31 -5.43
C TYR A 152 -3.58 3.46 -5.85
N GLN A 153 -4.36 4.20 -5.06
CA GLN A 153 -5.77 4.48 -5.36
C GLN A 153 -5.93 5.33 -6.64
N ARG A 154 -4.98 6.24 -6.94
CA ARG A 154 -4.92 6.95 -8.23
C ARG A 154 -4.70 5.99 -9.40
N ARG A 155 -3.81 5.00 -9.28
CA ARG A 155 -3.59 3.97 -10.31
C ARG A 155 -4.83 3.08 -10.49
N LEU A 156 -5.46 2.62 -9.41
CA LEU A 156 -6.72 1.87 -9.46
C LEU A 156 -7.85 2.66 -10.13
N ALA A 157 -7.99 3.94 -9.80
CA ALA A 157 -9.00 4.81 -10.40
C ALA A 157 -8.83 4.92 -11.93
N ILE A 158 -7.58 5.01 -12.41
CA ILE A 158 -7.25 5.02 -13.84
C ILE A 158 -7.57 3.67 -14.50
N LYS A 159 -7.18 2.54 -13.87
CA LYS A 159 -7.53 1.18 -14.35
C LYS A 159 -9.05 0.99 -14.48
N ASN A 160 -9.82 1.56 -13.55
CA ASN A 160 -11.29 1.55 -13.55
C ASN A 160 -11.93 2.62 -14.48
N GLY A 161 -11.16 3.21 -15.40
CA GLY A 161 -11.65 4.18 -16.40
C GLY A 161 -12.02 5.56 -15.85
N SER A 162 -11.80 5.82 -14.56
CA SER A 162 -12.08 7.13 -13.96
C SER A 162 -10.86 8.05 -14.03
N LYS A 163 -11.09 9.35 -14.21
CA LYS A 163 -10.03 10.35 -14.38
C LYS A 163 -9.78 11.07 -13.05
N PRO A 164 -8.77 10.67 -12.24
CA PRO A 164 -8.44 11.36 -11.01
C PRO A 164 -7.99 12.80 -11.32
N THR A 165 -8.37 13.76 -10.48
CA THR A 165 -7.94 15.15 -10.70
C THR A 165 -6.54 15.37 -10.12
N TRP A 166 -5.83 16.38 -10.63
CA TRP A 166 -4.49 16.70 -10.13
C TRP A 166 -4.50 17.06 -8.63
N TRP A 167 -5.45 17.90 -8.19
CA TRP A 167 -5.56 18.35 -6.80
C TRP A 167 -6.19 17.31 -5.87
N TRP A 168 -7.27 16.64 -6.29
CA TRP A 168 -8.06 15.72 -5.44
C TRP A 168 -7.66 14.25 -5.52
N GLY A 169 -6.83 13.87 -6.49
CA GLY A 169 -6.58 12.46 -6.78
C GLY A 169 -7.86 11.70 -7.12
N ALA A 170 -7.97 10.47 -6.62
CA ALA A 170 -9.07 9.53 -6.87
C ALA A 170 -10.29 9.76 -5.95
N ILE A 171 -10.83 10.98 -5.91
CA ILE A 171 -11.82 11.42 -4.90
C ILE A 171 -13.06 10.52 -4.71
N ARG A 172 -13.46 9.69 -5.69
CA ARG A 172 -14.61 8.79 -5.57
C ARG A 172 -14.29 7.42 -4.97
N GLN A 173 -13.02 7.01 -5.02
CA GLN A 173 -12.55 5.69 -4.59
C GLN A 173 -11.55 5.78 -3.42
N TYR A 174 -10.92 6.93 -3.23
CA TYR A 174 -9.96 7.17 -2.16
C TYR A 174 -10.68 7.25 -0.81
N LYS A 175 -10.48 6.22 0.01
CA LYS A 175 -10.78 6.22 1.44
C LYS A 175 -9.44 6.20 2.18
N PRO A 176 -9.03 7.29 2.86
CA PRO A 176 -7.75 7.33 3.54
C PRO A 176 -7.70 6.37 4.73
N MET A 177 -6.55 5.73 4.96
CA MET A 177 -6.30 4.96 6.17
C MET A 177 -6.37 5.85 7.43
N SER A 178 -6.75 5.26 8.56
CA SER A 178 -6.81 5.96 9.84
C SER A 178 -5.42 6.41 10.30
N PHE A 179 -5.33 7.46 11.13
CA PHE A 179 -4.04 7.90 11.67
C PHE A 179 -3.32 6.81 12.49
N ASN A 180 -4.07 5.95 13.19
CA ASN A 180 -3.47 4.83 13.93
C ASN A 180 -2.89 3.78 12.97
N THR A 181 -3.56 3.51 11.84
CA THR A 181 -3.06 2.64 10.78
C THR A 181 -1.81 3.23 10.13
N TRP A 182 -1.83 4.53 9.82
CA TRP A 182 -0.68 5.26 9.28
C TRP A 182 0.52 5.18 10.23
N LEU A 183 0.29 5.34 11.54
CA LEU A 183 1.35 5.30 12.54
C LEU A 183 1.95 3.90 12.71
N ASP A 184 1.12 2.86 12.67
CA ASP A 184 1.54 1.45 12.68
C ASP A 184 2.41 1.15 11.45
N GLU A 185 1.94 1.46 10.25
CA GLU A 185 2.68 1.24 8.99
C GLU A 185 3.99 2.04 8.94
N PHE A 186 3.94 3.33 9.32
CA PHE A 186 5.13 4.17 9.42
C PHE A 186 6.15 3.63 10.45
N SER A 187 5.68 3.04 11.55
CA SER A 187 6.56 2.45 12.56
C SER A 187 7.25 1.18 12.05
N LYS A 188 6.54 0.33 11.29
CA LYS A 188 7.11 -0.86 10.61
C LYS A 188 8.18 -0.45 9.61
N ASP A 189 7.89 0.50 8.73
CA ASP A 189 8.84 1.01 7.73
C ASP A 189 10.07 1.63 8.38
N THR A 190 9.88 2.45 9.42
CA THR A 190 10.99 3.07 10.16
C THR A 190 11.84 2.01 10.86
N TYR A 191 11.21 1.00 11.47
CA TYR A 191 11.91 -0.13 12.08
C TYR A 191 12.72 -0.93 11.05
N HIS A 192 12.14 -1.25 9.89
CA HIS A 192 12.85 -1.91 8.80
C HIS A 192 14.01 -1.07 8.26
N GLN A 193 13.85 0.25 8.09
CA GLN A 193 14.94 1.14 7.67
C GLN A 193 16.08 1.21 8.70
N ILE A 194 15.76 1.30 10.00
CA ILE A 194 16.75 1.27 11.07
C ILE A 194 17.48 -0.07 11.09
N LEU A 195 16.77 -1.19 10.98
CA LEU A 195 17.38 -2.51 10.88
C LEU A 195 18.30 -2.62 9.66
N HIS A 196 17.82 -2.31 8.45
CA HIS A 196 18.63 -2.35 7.23
C HIS A 196 19.89 -1.49 7.34
N ARG A 197 19.79 -0.32 7.96
CA ARG A 197 20.94 0.54 8.22
C ARG A 197 21.93 -0.09 9.23
N GLN A 198 21.44 -0.62 10.36
CA GLN A 198 22.29 -1.29 11.35
C GLN A 198 22.98 -2.53 10.78
N ILE A 199 22.28 -3.27 9.92
CA ILE A 199 22.78 -4.43 9.17
C ILE A 199 23.89 -4.02 8.20
N TYR A 200 23.70 -2.92 7.46
CA TYR A 200 24.69 -2.41 6.52
C TYR A 200 25.93 -1.83 7.24
N GLU A 201 25.73 -1.13 8.35
CA GLU A 201 26.82 -0.58 9.18
C GLU A 201 27.57 -1.66 9.99
N ASN A 202 26.94 -2.80 10.30
CA ASN A 202 27.54 -3.91 11.04
C ASN A 202 27.09 -5.28 10.46
N PRO A 203 27.78 -5.83 9.45
CA PRO A 203 27.40 -7.11 8.83
C PRO A 203 27.41 -8.30 9.81
N GLU A 204 28.22 -8.25 10.87
CA GLU A 204 28.19 -9.26 11.95
C GLU A 204 26.88 -9.27 12.75
N LEU A 205 26.23 -8.10 12.90
CA LEU A 205 24.97 -7.98 13.63
C LEU A 205 23.85 -8.79 12.95
N HIS A 206 23.96 -8.99 11.64
CA HIS A 206 23.03 -9.74 10.82
C HIS A 206 22.93 -11.23 11.23
N GLN A 207 23.97 -11.81 11.84
CA GLN A 207 23.92 -13.16 12.40
C GLN A 207 23.14 -13.26 13.72
N LYS A 208 22.83 -12.12 14.37
CA LYS A 208 22.42 -12.09 15.79
C LYS A 208 21.07 -11.42 16.07
N THR A 209 20.57 -10.55 15.18
CA THR A 209 19.38 -9.70 15.45
C THR A 209 18.10 -10.09 14.72
N THR A 210 18.14 -10.98 13.74
CA THR A 210 16.94 -11.75 13.36
C THR A 210 16.90 -13.01 14.24
N PRO A 211 16.05 -13.08 15.29
CA PRO A 211 15.63 -14.37 15.80
C PRO A 211 14.87 -15.07 14.67
N LEU A 212 15.55 -15.97 13.96
CA LEU A 212 14.93 -16.92 13.04
C LEU A 212 13.78 -17.59 13.79
N PRO A 213 12.51 -17.40 13.40
CA PRO A 213 11.36 -17.77 14.24
C PRO A 213 11.34 -19.27 14.51
N ASP A 214 11.80 -19.66 15.71
CA ASP A 214 12.28 -21.01 16.07
C ASP A 214 13.03 -21.70 14.92
N ASN A 215 14.37 -21.65 14.94
CA ASN A 215 15.23 -22.33 13.96
C ASN A 215 14.79 -23.79 13.68
N ASP A 216 14.27 -24.49 14.67
CA ASP A 216 13.74 -25.84 14.54
C ASP A 216 12.55 -25.93 13.58
N LYS A 217 11.62 -24.97 13.57
CA LYS A 217 10.47 -24.93 12.64
C LYS A 217 10.91 -24.65 11.20
N PHE A 218 11.90 -23.78 11.00
CA PHE A 218 12.48 -23.56 9.67
C PHE A 218 13.29 -24.75 9.20
N LYS A 219 14.02 -25.41 10.09
CA LYS A 219 14.78 -26.63 9.80
C LYS A 219 13.85 -27.79 9.46
N GLU A 220 12.77 -27.98 10.22
CA GLU A 220 11.72 -28.98 9.95
C GLU A 220 11.03 -28.71 8.60
N ALA A 221 10.60 -27.47 8.35
CA ALA A 221 10.00 -27.09 7.07
C ALA A 221 10.97 -27.29 5.90
N TYR A 222 12.26 -26.97 6.08
CA TYR A 222 13.31 -27.18 5.08
C TYR A 222 13.56 -28.67 4.83
N GLU A 223 13.75 -29.48 5.88
CA GLU A 223 13.98 -30.92 5.75
C GLU A 223 12.77 -31.65 5.15
N HIS A 224 11.54 -31.20 5.47
CA HIS A 224 10.32 -31.70 4.84
C HIS A 224 10.22 -31.33 3.35
N ILE A 225 10.46 -30.07 2.97
CA ILE A 225 10.49 -29.63 1.56
C ILE A 225 11.60 -30.37 0.80
N LYS A 226 12.80 -30.46 1.38
CA LYS A 226 13.94 -31.15 0.80
C LYS A 226 13.63 -32.63 0.61
N GLY A 227 13.14 -33.34 1.63
CA GLY A 227 12.79 -34.76 1.53
C GLY A 227 11.68 -35.03 0.50
N ARG A 228 10.70 -34.12 0.37
CA ARG A 228 9.68 -34.18 -0.68
C ARG A 228 10.28 -33.98 -2.08
N ASN A 229 11.21 -33.04 -2.25
CA ASN A 229 11.87 -32.77 -3.52
C ASN A 229 12.87 -33.89 -3.90
N ASP A 230 13.66 -34.39 -2.95
CA ASP A 230 14.58 -35.52 -3.14
C ASP A 230 13.78 -36.76 -3.56
N LYS A 231 12.65 -37.04 -2.90
CA LYS A 231 11.74 -38.12 -3.30
C LYS A 231 11.13 -37.89 -4.68
N ALA A 232 10.55 -36.73 -4.94
CA ALA A 232 9.94 -36.44 -6.25
C ALA A 232 10.95 -36.51 -7.40
N SER A 233 12.20 -36.06 -7.16
CA SER A 233 13.32 -36.19 -8.09
C SER A 233 13.68 -37.67 -8.32
N HIS A 234 13.77 -38.46 -7.25
CA HIS A 234 14.05 -39.90 -7.32
C HIS A 234 12.96 -40.67 -8.08
N ASP A 235 11.69 -40.46 -7.71
CA ASP A 235 10.52 -41.04 -8.39
C ASP A 235 10.49 -40.64 -9.89
N SER A 236 10.89 -39.41 -10.24
CA SER A 236 11.01 -38.97 -11.64
C SER A 236 12.16 -39.67 -12.39
N LEU A 237 13.32 -39.79 -11.74
CA LEU A 237 14.54 -40.38 -12.30
C LEU A 237 14.45 -41.91 -12.45
N GLU A 238 13.75 -42.60 -11.55
CA GLU A 238 13.50 -44.04 -11.66
C GLU A 238 12.27 -44.38 -12.53
N GLY A 239 11.33 -43.44 -12.65
CA GLY A 239 10.12 -43.57 -13.44
C GLY A 239 10.26 -43.02 -14.87
N GLU A 240 9.80 -41.80 -15.09
CA GLU A 240 9.59 -41.24 -16.44
C GLU A 240 10.87 -40.84 -17.18
N LEU A 241 11.92 -40.52 -16.41
CA LEU A 241 13.20 -40.01 -16.92
C LEU A 241 14.31 -41.07 -16.96
N LYS A 242 14.06 -42.29 -16.47
CA LYS A 242 15.06 -43.37 -16.35
C LYS A 242 15.80 -43.68 -17.65
N ASP A 243 15.08 -43.70 -18.76
CA ASP A 243 15.61 -44.02 -20.09
C ASP A 243 15.96 -42.77 -20.93
N VAL A 244 16.02 -41.59 -20.29
CA VAL A 244 16.45 -40.33 -20.93
C VAL A 244 17.97 -40.24 -20.94
N ASN A 245 18.55 -40.45 -22.12
CA ASN A 245 19.92 -40.06 -22.43
C ASN A 245 19.91 -39.03 -23.59
N GLU A 246 21.05 -38.38 -23.85
CA GLU A 246 21.15 -37.38 -24.92
C GLU A 246 20.89 -37.95 -26.33
N LEU A 247 21.10 -39.26 -26.55
CA LEU A 247 20.82 -39.93 -27.83
C LEU A 247 19.30 -40.13 -28.07
N ASN A 248 18.53 -40.43 -27.04
CA ASN A 248 17.09 -40.66 -27.08
C ASN A 248 16.28 -39.35 -27.02
N LYS A 249 16.92 -38.24 -26.64
CA LYS A 249 16.29 -36.93 -26.42
C LYS A 249 15.63 -36.38 -27.69
N ALA A 250 16.27 -36.53 -28.85
CA ALA A 250 15.70 -36.12 -30.14
C ALA A 250 14.43 -36.93 -30.47
N SER A 251 14.50 -38.27 -30.44
CA SER A 251 13.35 -39.14 -30.69
C SER A 251 12.19 -38.84 -29.73
N ARG A 252 12.47 -38.61 -28.43
CA ARG A 252 11.42 -38.27 -27.46
C ARG A 252 10.81 -36.88 -27.69
N LEU A 253 11.55 -35.93 -28.27
CA LEU A 253 11.03 -34.63 -28.68
C LEU A 253 10.17 -34.76 -29.95
N ASP A 254 10.58 -35.56 -30.93
CA ASP A 254 9.79 -35.86 -32.12
C ASP A 254 8.49 -36.58 -31.74
N ASP A 255 8.55 -37.62 -30.89
CA ASP A 255 7.38 -38.29 -30.33
C ASP A 255 6.45 -37.32 -29.57
N LEU A 256 7.01 -36.33 -28.87
CA LEU A 256 6.26 -35.30 -28.15
C LEU A 256 5.53 -34.35 -29.12
N MET A 257 6.22 -33.89 -30.16
CA MET A 257 5.65 -33.03 -31.22
C MET A 257 4.58 -33.76 -32.05
N GLU A 258 4.75 -35.06 -32.25
CA GLU A 258 3.77 -35.93 -32.93
C GLU A 258 2.60 -36.38 -32.02
N GLY A 259 2.56 -35.95 -30.74
CA GLY A 259 1.51 -36.32 -29.78
C GLY A 259 1.54 -37.78 -29.33
N LYS A 260 2.61 -38.52 -29.63
CA LYS A 260 2.82 -39.92 -29.25
C LYS A 260 3.56 -40.09 -27.92
N GLY A 261 4.18 -39.02 -27.44
CA GLY A 261 4.91 -38.98 -26.17
C GLY A 261 4.02 -39.30 -24.97
N LYS A 262 4.59 -40.01 -23.98
CA LYS A 262 3.93 -40.34 -22.70
C LYS A 262 3.59 -39.09 -21.88
N VAL A 263 4.35 -38.01 -22.06
CA VAL A 263 4.04 -36.68 -21.57
C VAL A 263 3.21 -35.99 -22.64
N GLN A 264 1.96 -35.66 -22.35
CA GLN A 264 1.17 -34.81 -23.25
C GLN A 264 1.57 -33.36 -22.99
N LEU A 265 2.02 -32.66 -24.04
CA LEU A 265 2.02 -31.21 -24.02
C LEU A 265 0.58 -30.77 -23.76
N ASN A 266 0.37 -29.89 -22.79
CA ASN A 266 -0.95 -29.35 -22.53
C ASN A 266 -1.31 -28.45 -23.72
N GLU A 267 -2.11 -28.96 -24.66
CA GLU A 267 -2.56 -28.23 -25.86
C GLU A 267 -3.33 -26.94 -25.50
N HIS A 268 -3.85 -26.84 -24.28
CA HIS A 268 -4.50 -25.65 -23.75
C HIS A 268 -3.55 -24.68 -23.04
N TYR A 269 -2.25 -25.00 -22.93
CA TYR A 269 -1.22 -24.06 -22.46
C TYR A 269 -0.83 -23.08 -23.57
N ALA A 270 -1.82 -22.30 -24.00
CA ALA A 270 -1.62 -21.16 -24.88
C ALA A 270 -1.11 -19.97 -24.07
N LYS A 271 0.10 -20.07 -23.51
CA LYS A 271 0.78 -18.89 -22.97
C LYS A 271 1.02 -17.94 -24.15
N SER A 272 0.39 -16.77 -24.10
CA SER A 272 0.61 -15.74 -25.11
C SER A 272 2.10 -15.42 -25.17
N PRO A 273 2.74 -15.42 -26.34
CA PRO A 273 4.12 -14.98 -26.44
C PRO A 273 4.22 -13.55 -25.90
N ILE A 274 5.26 -13.23 -25.14
CA ILE A 274 5.43 -11.89 -24.54
C ILE A 274 5.55 -10.87 -25.68
N GLN A 275 4.45 -10.15 -25.94
CA GLN A 275 4.39 -9.16 -26.99
C GLN A 275 5.00 -7.86 -26.46
N LEU A 276 6.30 -7.68 -26.72
CA LEU A 276 7.07 -6.46 -26.45
C LEU A 276 6.50 -5.18 -27.12
N GLY A 277 5.43 -5.30 -27.91
CA GLY A 277 4.79 -4.20 -28.60
C GLY A 277 5.74 -3.56 -29.61
N ASN A 278 5.80 -2.22 -29.59
CA ASN A 278 6.71 -1.44 -30.43
C ASN A 278 8.03 -1.08 -29.72
N HIS A 279 8.35 -1.72 -28.59
CA HIS A 279 9.59 -1.43 -27.86
C HIS A 279 10.77 -2.20 -28.46
N SER A 280 11.73 -1.48 -29.05
CA SER A 280 13.07 -2.01 -29.28
C SER A 280 13.85 -1.97 -27.96
N ILE A 281 14.59 -3.04 -27.68
CA ILE A 281 15.54 -3.10 -26.55
C ILE A 281 16.91 -2.82 -27.15
N GLU A 282 17.36 -1.57 -27.07
CA GLU A 282 18.68 -1.14 -27.55
C GLU A 282 19.63 -0.80 -26.39
N SER A 283 19.08 -0.37 -25.24
CA SER A 283 19.80 -0.12 -23.98
C SER A 283 19.35 -1.06 -22.86
N ASP A 284 20.21 -1.23 -21.84
CA ASP A 284 19.85 -1.88 -20.58
C ASP A 284 18.73 -1.11 -19.85
N ASP A 285 18.65 0.22 -20.02
CA ASP A 285 17.56 1.04 -19.48
C ASP A 285 16.19 0.67 -20.10
N ASP A 286 16.17 0.33 -21.40
CA ASP A 286 14.95 -0.12 -22.09
C ASP A 286 14.53 -1.50 -21.59
N LEU A 287 15.52 -2.38 -21.33
CA LEU A 287 15.30 -3.68 -20.72
C LEU A 287 14.70 -3.53 -19.32
N GLU A 288 15.22 -2.65 -18.46
CA GLU A 288 14.64 -2.39 -17.13
C GLU A 288 13.20 -1.85 -17.23
N LEU A 289 12.93 -0.92 -18.16
CA LEU A 289 11.60 -0.37 -18.37
C LEU A 289 10.58 -1.44 -18.81
N VAL A 290 10.99 -2.32 -19.74
CA VAL A 290 10.21 -3.48 -20.17
C VAL A 290 10.01 -4.46 -19.01
N TRP A 291 11.07 -4.79 -18.28
CA TRP A 291 11.01 -5.72 -17.16
C TRP A 291 10.08 -5.24 -16.03
N TYR A 292 10.07 -3.93 -15.77
CA TYR A 292 9.18 -3.28 -14.80
C TYR A 292 7.73 -3.21 -15.29
N ASN A 293 7.48 -3.10 -16.60
CA ASN A 293 6.12 -3.08 -17.15
C ASN A 293 5.47 -4.47 -17.23
N PHE A 294 6.25 -5.52 -17.51
CA PHE A 294 5.73 -6.88 -17.64
C PHE A 294 5.72 -7.68 -16.33
N GLU A 295 6.48 -7.26 -15.31
CA GLU A 295 6.61 -7.94 -14.00
C GLU A 295 6.67 -9.47 -14.14
N PRO A 296 7.59 -10.03 -14.95
CA PRO A 296 7.51 -11.42 -15.45
C PRO A 296 7.50 -12.49 -14.36
N TRP A 297 8.00 -12.16 -13.17
CA TRP A 297 7.95 -13.02 -11.99
C TRP A 297 6.56 -13.11 -11.35
N ASP A 298 5.77 -12.03 -11.36
CA ASP A 298 4.39 -12.05 -10.87
C ASP A 298 3.44 -12.67 -11.89
N GLU A 299 3.70 -12.51 -13.20
CA GLU A 299 3.00 -13.28 -14.25
C GLU A 299 3.30 -14.79 -14.09
N LEU A 300 4.57 -15.18 -13.99
CA LEU A 300 4.97 -16.58 -13.78
C LEU A 300 4.34 -17.16 -12.50
N LYS A 301 4.32 -16.41 -11.40
CA LYS A 301 3.68 -16.78 -10.15
C LYS A 301 2.16 -16.94 -10.27
N SER A 302 1.51 -16.21 -11.18
CA SER A 302 0.08 -16.38 -11.47
C SER A 302 -0.20 -17.61 -12.36
N ASP A 303 0.71 -17.94 -13.27
CA ASP A 303 0.64 -19.12 -14.15
C ASP A 303 0.95 -20.43 -13.41
N THR A 304 1.84 -20.40 -12.42
CA THR A 304 2.28 -21.60 -11.68
C THR A 304 1.52 -21.79 -10.38
N THR A 305 0.95 -22.97 -10.17
CA THR A 305 0.41 -23.42 -8.86
C THR A 305 1.51 -23.76 -7.83
N TYR A 306 2.78 -23.49 -8.14
CA TYR A 306 3.94 -23.83 -7.33
C TYR A 306 4.47 -22.60 -6.57
N ASP A 307 4.56 -22.68 -5.23
CA ASP A 307 5.20 -21.65 -4.41
C ASP A 307 6.74 -21.78 -4.51
N VAL A 308 7.34 -21.01 -5.42
CA VAL A 308 8.79 -21.03 -5.66
C VAL A 308 9.53 -20.22 -4.59
N ARG A 309 9.91 -20.90 -3.50
CA ARG A 309 10.78 -20.32 -2.46
C ARG A 309 12.25 -20.55 -2.80
N LEU A 310 12.95 -19.48 -3.13
CA LEU A 310 14.40 -19.49 -3.30
C LEU A 310 15.08 -19.60 -1.92
N ILE A 311 15.64 -20.77 -1.62
CA ILE A 311 16.43 -21.00 -0.41
C ILE A 311 17.92 -20.95 -0.81
N PRO A 312 18.73 -20.01 -0.27
CA PRO A 312 20.15 -19.92 -0.58
C PRO A 312 20.86 -21.23 -0.26
N LYS A 313 21.44 -21.88 -1.28
CA LYS A 313 22.06 -23.21 -1.16
C LYS A 313 23.39 -23.18 -0.36
N CYS A 314 24.00 -22.01 -0.27
CA CYS A 314 25.20 -21.76 0.52
C CYS A 314 24.87 -20.84 1.69
N ARG A 315 25.39 -21.15 2.89
CA ARG A 315 25.73 -20.07 3.82
C ARG A 315 26.67 -19.12 3.08
N VAL A 316 26.49 -17.82 3.22
CA VAL A 316 27.54 -16.85 2.89
C VAL A 316 28.74 -17.23 3.75
N ILE A 317 29.79 -17.74 3.11
CA ILE A 317 31.05 -18.01 3.79
C ILE A 317 31.70 -16.65 3.93
N ASN A 318 31.69 -16.10 5.15
CA ASN A 318 32.45 -14.89 5.45
C ASN A 318 33.92 -15.15 5.06
N GLU A 319 34.55 -14.19 4.37
CA GLU A 319 35.93 -14.34 3.86
C GLU A 319 36.99 -14.45 4.97
N GLU A 320 36.59 -14.26 6.23
CA GLU A 320 37.36 -14.63 7.41
C GLU A 320 37.38 -16.16 7.58
N GLY A 321 38.23 -16.80 6.77
CA GLY A 321 38.36 -18.24 6.67
C GLY A 321 38.83 -18.92 7.96
N ASN A 322 37.87 -19.33 8.79
CA ASN A 322 38.11 -20.27 9.87
C ASN A 322 37.11 -21.44 9.80
N PRO A 323 37.51 -22.62 9.28
CA PRO A 323 36.61 -23.77 9.20
C PRO A 323 36.29 -24.26 10.60
N THR A 324 35.03 -24.07 11.02
CA THR A 324 34.53 -24.65 12.27
C THR A 324 34.48 -26.16 12.11
N HIS A 325 35.45 -26.85 12.73
CA HIS A 325 35.47 -28.30 12.82
C HIS A 325 34.11 -28.83 13.30
N GLN A 326 33.46 -29.62 12.46
CA GLN A 326 32.35 -30.47 12.89
C GLN A 326 32.91 -31.80 13.38
N SER A 327 32.35 -32.27 14.48
CA SER A 327 32.53 -33.60 15.09
C SER A 327 31.17 -34.25 15.24
#